data_AF-A0A536VMD1-F1
#
_entry.id   AF-A0A536VMD1-F1
#
_cell.length_a   1.000
_cell.length_b   1.000
_cell.length_c   1.000
_cell.angle_alpha   90.00
_cell.angle_beta   90.00
_cell.angle_gamma   90.00
#
_symmetry.space_group_name_H-M   'P 1'
#
loop_
_entity.id
_entity.type
_entity.pdbx_description
1 polymer ?
#
loop_
_entity_poly.entity_id
_entity_poly.type
_entity_poly.pdbx_seq_one_letter_code
_entity_poly.pdbx_strand_id
1 'polypeptide(L)'
;TADIAEFVPVESIDPVYFDKAYYLAPDKGGAKPYALLARALRESGRCALGRWAARGKQYIVMIRPVEDGLVMQQLLYAGEVRSIKEIEIPKTEVKDAELKLAQQLIEQQASDKF
;
A
#
# COMPACT_ATOMS: atom_id res chain seq x y z
N THR A 1 15.24 4.08 -13.86
CA THR A 1 15.25 2.64 -13.58
C THR A 1 14.77 2.41 -12.16
N ALA A 2 14.04 1.33 -11.93
CA ALA A 2 13.66 0.91 -10.58
C ALA A 2 14.54 -0.26 -10.17
N ASP A 3 15.15 -0.18 -9.00
CA ASP A 3 16.04 -1.19 -8.44
C ASP A 3 15.33 -1.90 -7.30
N ILE A 4 15.11 -3.21 -7.45
CA ILE A 4 14.47 -4.04 -6.42
C ILE A 4 15.51 -4.42 -5.38
N ALA A 5 15.20 -4.16 -4.11
CA ALA A 5 16.04 -4.49 -2.96
C ALA A 5 15.59 -5.80 -2.28
N GLU A 6 14.28 -5.97 -2.07
CA GLU A 6 13.74 -7.10 -1.32
C GLU A 6 12.28 -7.41 -1.69
N PHE A 7 11.76 -8.52 -1.17
CA PHE A 7 10.36 -8.93 -1.34
C PHE A 7 9.69 -9.18 0.01
N VAL A 8 8.63 -8.44 0.32
CA VAL A 8 7.91 -8.50 1.60
C VAL A 8 6.43 -8.80 1.39
N PRO A 9 5.71 -9.36 2.38
CA PRO A 9 4.25 -9.49 2.31
C PRO A 9 3.59 -8.13 2.06
N VAL A 10 2.51 -8.09 1.28
CA VAL A 10 1.86 -6.81 0.92
C VAL A 10 1.28 -6.14 2.17
N GLU A 11 0.73 -6.93 3.07
CA GLU A 11 0.13 -6.53 4.34
C GLU A 11 1.14 -6.03 5.38
N SER A 12 2.45 -6.22 5.16
CA SER A 12 3.46 -5.70 6.10
C SER A 12 3.73 -4.21 5.93
N ILE A 13 3.19 -3.58 4.88
CA ILE A 13 3.36 -2.15 4.62
C ILE A 13 2.06 -1.45 4.97
N ASP A 14 2.09 -0.65 6.03
CA ASP A 14 0.94 0.14 6.46
C ASP A 14 0.54 1.15 5.35
N PRO A 15 -0.74 1.22 4.96
CA PRO A 15 -1.23 2.20 3.98
C PRO A 15 -0.90 3.66 4.31
N VAL A 16 -0.60 4.01 5.57
CA VAL A 16 -0.15 5.37 5.94
C VAL A 16 1.11 5.81 5.20
N TYR A 17 1.91 4.87 4.69
CA TYR A 17 3.11 5.17 3.91
C TYR A 17 2.82 5.42 2.43
N PHE A 18 1.59 5.27 1.94
CA PHE A 18 1.29 5.36 0.51
C PHE A 18 1.20 6.81 0.04
N ASP A 19 1.91 7.14 -1.05
CA ASP A 19 1.77 8.42 -1.77
C ASP A 19 1.09 8.20 -3.12
N LYS A 20 1.86 8.01 -4.20
CA LYS A 20 1.35 7.96 -5.59
C LYS A 20 1.40 6.58 -6.20
N ALA A 21 0.34 6.23 -6.92
CA ALA A 21 0.21 4.99 -7.68
C ALA A 21 0.50 5.20 -9.16
N TYR A 22 1.28 4.29 -9.76
CA TYR A 22 1.56 4.24 -11.20
C TYR A 22 1.37 2.82 -11.71
N TYR A 23 0.44 2.64 -12.66
CA TYR A 23 0.35 1.38 -13.38
C TYR A 23 1.55 1.22 -14.31
N LEU A 24 2.16 0.04 -14.25
CA LEU A 24 3.33 -0.27 -15.05
C LEU A 24 2.92 -1.03 -16.30
N ALA A 25 3.48 -0.64 -17.44
CA ALA A 25 3.44 -1.41 -18.67
C ALA A 25 4.87 -1.82 -19.06
N PRO A 26 5.05 -2.99 -19.70
CA PRO A 26 6.35 -3.39 -20.20
C PRO A 26 6.77 -2.55 -21.42
N ASP A 27 8.05 -2.19 -21.47
CA ASP A 27 8.68 -1.68 -22.69
C ASP A 27 8.84 -2.77 -23.76
N LYS A 28 9.26 -2.38 -24.97
CA LYS A 28 9.50 -3.30 -26.08
C LYS A 28 10.49 -4.41 -25.68
N GLY A 29 10.04 -5.66 -25.77
CA GLY A 29 10.81 -6.84 -25.36
C GLY A 29 10.68 -7.23 -23.88
N GLY A 30 10.04 -6.39 -23.06
CA GLY A 30 9.85 -6.62 -21.62
C GLY A 30 8.62 -7.45 -21.24
N ALA A 31 7.79 -7.87 -22.21
CA ALA A 31 6.51 -8.53 -21.93
C ALA A 31 6.65 -9.81 -21.10
N LYS A 32 7.61 -10.69 -21.45
CA LYS A 32 7.81 -11.96 -20.73
C LYS A 32 8.34 -11.75 -19.30
N PRO A 33 9.40 -10.94 -19.05
CA PRO A 33 9.83 -10.62 -17.69
C PRO A 33 8.72 -9.94 -16.85
N TYR A 34 7.95 -9.03 -17.45
CA TYR A 34 6.84 -8.37 -16.77
C TYR A 34 5.77 -9.37 -16.31
N ALA A 35 5.29 -10.21 -17.23
CA ALA A 35 4.28 -11.22 -16.92
C ALA A 35 4.78 -12.23 -15.87
N LEU A 36 6.06 -12.61 -15.94
CA LEU A 36 6.69 -13.50 -14.97
C LEU A 36 6.71 -12.86 -13.57
N LEU A 37 7.13 -11.59 -13.47
CA LEU A 37 7.15 -10.87 -12.19
C LEU A 37 5.75 -10.70 -11.61
N ALA A 38 4.78 -10.28 -12.42
CA ALA A 38 3.38 -10.12 -12.00
C ALA A 38 2.80 -11.41 -11.42
N ARG A 39 3.02 -12.54 -12.13
CA ARG A 39 2.56 -13.85 -11.67
C ARG A 39 3.29 -14.31 -10.41
N ALA A 40 4.61 -14.17 -10.34
CA ALA A 40 5.41 -14.57 -9.20
C ALA A 40 5.03 -13.80 -7.92
N LEU A 41 4.82 -12.49 -8.02
CA LEU A 41 4.36 -11.69 -6.89
C LEU A 41 2.95 -12.09 -6.44
N ARG A 42 2.04 -12.39 -7.39
CA ARG A 42 0.67 -12.81 -7.09
C ARG A 42 0.63 -14.16 -6.38
N GLU A 43 1.35 -15.15 -6.89
CA GLU A 43 1.39 -16.50 -6.30
C GLU A 43 2.11 -16.53 -4.96
N SER A 44 3.06 -15.63 -4.72
CA SER A 44 3.80 -15.56 -3.45
C SER A 44 3.13 -14.69 -2.38
N GLY A 45 2.10 -13.90 -2.73
CA GLY A 45 1.49 -12.94 -1.79
C GLY A 45 2.45 -11.81 -1.37
N ARG A 46 3.46 -11.50 -2.18
CA ARG A 46 4.51 -10.51 -1.87
C ARG A 46 4.45 -9.30 -2.80
N CYS A 47 5.06 -8.21 -2.34
CA CYS A 47 5.44 -7.07 -3.16
C CYS A 47 6.98 -6.95 -3.20
N ALA A 48 7.49 -6.32 -4.25
CA ALA A 48 8.90 -5.98 -4.37
C ALA A 48 9.13 -4.56 -3.82
N LEU A 49 10.00 -4.40 -2.83
CA LEU A 49 10.44 -3.10 -2.33
C LEU A 49 11.73 -2.68 -3.04
N GLY A 50 11.85 -1.39 -3.32
CA GLY A 50 12.97 -0.88 -4.08
C GLY A 50 13.08 0.63 -4.10
N ARG A 51 13.96 1.11 -4.97
CA ARG A 51 14.16 2.54 -5.22
C ARG A 51 13.87 2.87 -6.67
N TRP A 52 13.31 4.04 -6.91
CA TRP A 52 13.05 4.54 -8.24
C TRP A 52 13.58 5.95 -8.40
N ALA A 53 14.39 6.15 -9.44
CA ALA A 53 14.94 7.45 -9.79
C ALA A 53 14.07 8.11 -10.88
N ALA A 54 13.48 9.26 -10.59
CA ALA A 54 12.71 10.04 -11.55
C ALA A 54 12.86 11.54 -11.32
N ARG A 55 13.02 12.31 -12.41
CA ARG A 55 13.07 13.79 -12.38
C ARG A 55 14.08 14.36 -11.37
N GLY A 56 15.24 13.72 -11.26
CA GLY A 56 16.31 14.13 -10.34
C GLY A 56 16.07 13.79 -8.86
N LYS A 57 15.02 13.04 -8.53
CA LYS A 57 14.69 12.59 -7.18
C LYS A 57 14.73 11.06 -7.09
N GLN A 58 15.05 10.56 -5.89
CA GLN A 58 14.99 9.15 -5.54
C GLN A 58 13.77 8.92 -4.66
N TYR A 59 13.01 7.87 -4.96
CA TYR A 59 11.80 7.48 -4.26
C TYR A 59 11.97 6.07 -3.72
N ILE A 60 11.44 5.80 -2.53
CA ILE A 60 11.16 4.42 -2.13
C ILE A 60 9.87 4.00 -2.82
N VAL A 61 9.85 2.80 -3.39
CA VAL A 61 8.69 2.27 -4.08
C VAL A 61 8.43 0.83 -3.69
N MET A 62 7.16 0.43 -3.70
CA MET A 62 6.78 -0.97 -3.78
C MET A 62 6.14 -1.28 -5.14
N ILE A 63 6.41 -2.47 -5.67
CA ILE A 63 5.74 -3.00 -6.86
C ILE A 63 4.91 -4.20 -6.42
N ARG A 64 3.60 -4.14 -6.68
CA ARG A 64 2.67 -5.21 -6.30
C ARG A 64 1.76 -5.58 -7.47
N PRO A 65 1.27 -6.82 -7.53
CA PRO A 65 0.31 -7.25 -8.55
C PRO A 65 -1.04 -6.61 -8.26
N VAL A 66 -1.71 -6.14 -9.31
CA VAL A 66 -3.08 -5.63 -9.27
C VAL A 66 -3.78 -6.13 -10.51
N GLU A 67 -4.94 -6.78 -10.33
CA GLU A 67 -5.67 -7.43 -11.42
C GLU A 67 -4.70 -8.28 -12.27
N ASP A 68 -4.58 -7.98 -13.57
CA ASP A 68 -3.67 -8.65 -14.52
C ASP A 68 -2.31 -7.96 -14.71
N GLY A 69 -2.05 -6.86 -13.99
CA GLY A 69 -0.84 -6.05 -14.14
C GLY A 69 -0.05 -5.83 -12.86
N LEU A 70 0.79 -4.80 -12.90
CA LEU A 70 1.62 -4.33 -11.81
C LEU A 70 1.32 -2.86 -11.53
N VAL A 71 1.28 -2.50 -10.25
CA VAL A 71 1.31 -1.11 -9.80
C VAL A 71 2.60 -0.86 -9.05
N MET A 72 3.25 0.25 -9.35
CA MET A 72 4.32 0.84 -8.56
C MET A 72 3.72 1.91 -7.66
N GLN A 73 3.79 1.71 -6.35
CA GLN A 73 3.39 2.67 -5.35
C GLN A 73 4.62 3.38 -4.82
N GLN A 74 4.63 4.71 -4.87
CA GLN A 74 5.59 5.51 -4.12
C GLN A 74 5.25 5.47 -2.64
N LEU A 75 6.28 5.35 -1.81
CA LEU A 75 6.16 5.33 -0.36
C LEU A 75 6.77 6.60 0.24
N LEU A 76 6.09 7.13 1.24
CA LEU A 76 6.61 8.13 2.15
C LEU A 76 7.72 7.52 3.00
N TYR A 77 8.77 8.28 3.26
CA TYR A 77 9.78 7.90 4.24
C TYR A 77 9.19 7.92 5.65
N ALA A 78 9.74 7.10 6.55
CA ALA A 78 9.25 7.01 7.92
C ALA A 78 9.20 8.37 8.65
N GLY A 79 10.13 9.28 8.35
CA GLY A 79 10.13 10.63 8.93
C GLY A 79 9.10 11.60 8.34
N GLU A 80 8.46 11.25 7.22
CA GLU A 80 7.37 12.02 6.61
C GLU A 80 6.00 11.63 7.18
N VAL A 81 5.91 10.46 7.82
CA VAL A 81 4.68 9.98 8.47
C VAL A 81 4.70 10.42 9.93
N ARG A 82 3.75 11.28 10.30
CA ARG A 82 3.56 11.69 11.70
C ARG A 82 3.14 10.48 12.53
N SER A 83 3.86 10.26 13.63
CA SER A 83 3.55 9.16 14.54
C SER A 83 2.25 9.41 15.30
N ILE A 84 1.40 8.38 15.40
CA ILE A 84 0.19 8.43 16.25
C ILE A 84 0.53 8.70 17.73
N LYS A 85 1.75 8.37 18.17
CA LYS A 85 2.23 8.62 19.53
C LYS A 85 2.46 10.10 19.84
N GLU A 86 2.61 10.93 18.81
CA GLU A 86 2.74 12.39 18.94
C GLU A 86 1.38 13.10 18.98
N ILE A 87 0.29 12.33 19.02
CA ILE A 87 -1.07 12.83 19.10
C ILE A 87 -1.61 12.51 20.49
N GLU A 88 -2.03 13.55 21.20
CA GLU A 88 -2.70 13.40 22.48
C GLU A 88 -4.15 12.95 22.24
N ILE A 89 -4.41 11.67 22.52
CA ILE A 89 -5.74 11.07 22.41
C ILE A 89 -6.27 10.88 23.83
N PRO A 90 -7.26 11.66 24.28
CA PRO A 90 -7.82 11.51 25.62
C PRO A 90 -8.50 10.15 25.73
N LYS A 91 -8.15 9.41 26.79
CA LYS A 91 -8.84 8.15 27.10
C LYS A 91 -10.11 8.49 27.86
N THR A 92 -11.24 8.01 27.34
CA THR A 92 -12.54 8.10 28.00
C THR A 92 -13.15 6.71 28.07
N GLU A 93 -13.96 6.49 29.09
CA GLU A 93 -14.73 5.25 29.20
C GLU A 93 -15.81 5.22 28.13
N VAL A 94 -16.01 4.06 27.51
CA VAL A 94 -17.03 3.81 26.50
C VAL A 94 -18.03 2.83 27.09
N LYS A 95 -19.29 3.24 27.22
CA LYS A 95 -20.34 2.36 27.77
C LYS A 95 -20.81 1.38 26.71
N ASP A 96 -21.10 0.15 27.12
CA ASP A 96 -21.56 -0.92 26.21
C ASP A 96 -22.82 -0.53 25.42
N ALA A 97 -23.76 0.19 26.04
CA ALA A 97 -24.97 0.65 25.38
C ALA A 97 -24.70 1.68 24.26
N GLU A 98 -23.75 2.59 24.49
CA GLU A 98 -23.33 3.61 23.53
C GLU A 98 -22.56 2.95 22.37
N LEU A 99 -21.68 2.00 22.68
CA LEU A 99 -20.95 1.22 21.68
C LEU A 99 -21.91 0.43 20.79
N LYS A 100 -22.91 -0.24 21.37
CA LYS A 100 -23.89 -1.03 20.63
C LYS A 100 -24.72 -0.16 19.68
N LEU A 101 -25.15 1.01 20.13
CA LEU A 101 -25.87 1.97 19.29
C LEU A 101 -24.99 2.46 18.13
N ALA A 102 -23.74 2.81 18.41
CA ALA A 102 -22.78 3.23 17.39
C ALA A 102 -22.54 2.13 16.34
N GLN A 103 -22.39 0.87 16.76
CA GLN A 103 -22.24 -0.27 15.84
C GLN A 103 -23.47 -0.45 14.94
N GLN A 104 -24.69 -0.33 15.48
CA GLN A 104 -25.91 -0.41 14.67
C GLN A 104 -25.98 0.71 13.62
N LEU A 105 -25.57 1.93 13.98
CA LEU A 105 -25.54 3.07 13.05
C LEU A 105 -24.49 2.89 11.94
N ILE A 106 -23.36 2.27 12.26
CA ILE A 106 -22.33 1.92 11.27
C ILE A 106 -22.92 0.89 10.28
N GLU A 107 -23.53 -0.17 10.79
CA GLU A 107 -24.12 -1.23 9.95
C GLU A 107 -25.22 -0.69 9.03
N GLN A 108 -26.11 0.16 9.54
CA GLN A 108 -27.19 0.76 8.75
C GLN A 108 -26.70 1.67 7.62
N GLN A 109 -25.51 2.24 7.75
CA GLN A 109 -24.92 3.17 6.79
C GLN A 109 -23.73 2.58 6.03
N ALA A 110 -23.43 1.30 6.24
CA ALA A 110 -22.35 0.61 5.55
C ALA A 110 -22.71 0.36 4.08
N SER A 111 -21.71 0.47 3.21
CA SER A 111 -21.80 0.07 1.81
C SER A 111 -20.66 -0.89 1.51
N ASP A 112 -20.99 -2.02 0.88
CA ASP A 112 -20.02 -3.05 0.47
C ASP A 112 -19.19 -2.65 -0.76
N LYS A 113 -19.50 -1.49 -1.35
CA LYS A 113 -18.84 -0.96 -2.54
C LYS A 113 -18.55 0.53 -2.37
N PHE A 114 -17.39 0.93 -2.87
CA PHE A 114 -17.00 2.33 -3.02
C PHE A 114 -17.50 2.89 -4.34
#